data_AF-A0A1Q4UVE6-F1
#
_entry.id   AF-A0A1Q4UVE6-F1
#
_cell.length_a   1.000
_cell.length_b   1.000
_cell.length_c   1.000
_cell.angle_alpha   90.00
_cell.angle_beta   90.00
_cell.angle_gamma   90.00
#
_symmetry.space_group_name_H-M   'P 1'
#
loop_
_entity.id
_entity.type
_entity.pdbx_description
1 polymer ?
#
loop_
_entity_poly.entity_id
_entity_poly.type
_entity_poly.pdbx_seq_one_letter_code
_entity_poly.pdbx_strand_id
1 'polypeptide(L)'
;MNVMNISPKAQGDLKDLLGHFDVNVAMSDEIEKYLAPFPASRREAVRQEFELQLKEHRLGATEFRRFTACSARDEKTARQFFKDVYAYAFEGGEEPDVRDYWNR
;
A
#
# COMPACT_ATOMS: atom_id res chain seq x y z
N MET A 1 -14.60 -14.41 -16.52
CA MET A 1 -13.93 -13.60 -15.47
C MET A 1 -12.59 -14.26 -15.21
N ASN A 2 -11.47 -13.67 -15.66
CA ASN A 2 -10.15 -14.19 -15.36
C ASN A 2 -9.86 -13.97 -13.88
N VAL A 3 -9.85 -15.04 -13.11
CA VAL A 3 -9.29 -15.03 -11.76
C VAL A 3 -7.79 -14.79 -11.98
N MET A 4 -7.34 -13.55 -11.80
CA MET A 4 -5.91 -13.25 -11.78
C MET A 4 -5.33 -14.09 -10.66
N ASN A 5 -4.60 -15.15 -11.01
CA ASN A 5 -3.98 -16.04 -10.05
C ASN A 5 -2.73 -15.33 -9.54
N ILE A 6 -2.93 -14.35 -8.65
CA ILE A 6 -1.84 -13.50 -8.19
C ILE A 6 -0.89 -14.34 -7.35
N SER A 7 0.40 -14.27 -7.69
CA SER A 7 1.41 -15.12 -7.04
C SER A 7 1.48 -14.80 -5.54
N PRO A 8 1.68 -15.80 -4.66
CA PRO A 8 1.90 -15.56 -3.22
C PRO A 8 3.05 -14.58 -2.93
N LYS A 9 4.01 -14.49 -3.88
CA LYS A 9 5.14 -13.56 -3.83
C LYS A 9 4.69 -12.10 -3.93
N ALA A 10 3.78 -11.78 -4.84
CA ALA A 10 3.26 -10.41 -4.99
C ALA A 10 2.45 -9.95 -3.77
N GLN A 11 1.71 -10.87 -3.14
CA GLN A 11 1.02 -10.59 -1.88
C GLN A 11 1.98 -10.31 -0.71
N GLY A 12 3.10 -11.04 -0.65
CA GLY A 12 4.17 -10.77 0.31
C GLY A 12 4.80 -9.40 0.06
N ASP A 13 5.19 -9.15 -1.19
CA ASP A 13 5.84 -7.90 -1.59
C ASP A 13 4.97 -6.66 -1.33
N LEU A 14 3.65 -6.77 -1.52
CA LEU A 14 2.71 -5.70 -1.20
C LEU A 14 2.61 -5.46 0.31
N LYS A 15 2.58 -6.51 1.13
CA LYS A 15 2.55 -6.35 2.60
C LYS A 15 3.82 -5.65 3.09
N ASP A 16 4.97 -6.04 2.55
CA ASP A 16 6.25 -5.42 2.88
C ASP A 16 6.26 -3.96 2.45
N LEU A 17 5.77 -3.63 1.25
CA LEU A 17 5.59 -2.25 0.80
C LEU A 17 4.71 -1.44 1.75
N LEU A 18 3.53 -1.94 2.10
CA LEU A 18 2.61 -1.25 3.01
C LEU A 18 3.20 -1.08 4.43
N GLY A 19 4.05 -2.01 4.87
CA GLY A 19 4.76 -1.93 6.15
C GLY A 19 5.76 -0.79 6.25
N HIS A 20 6.19 -0.18 5.14
CA HIS A 20 7.06 1.01 5.17
C HIS A 20 6.36 2.23 5.78
N PHE A 21 5.03 2.25 5.80
CA PHE A 21 4.21 3.29 6.42
C PHE A 21 3.91 3.02 7.90
N ASP A 22 4.48 1.98 8.52
CA ASP A 22 4.40 1.82 9.97
C ASP A 22 5.12 2.99 10.64
N VAL A 23 4.40 3.78 11.45
CA VAL A 23 4.97 4.98 12.08
C VAL A 23 6.10 4.67 13.07
N ASN A 24 6.23 3.42 13.53
CA ASN A 24 7.33 2.98 14.38
C ASN A 24 8.60 2.67 13.58
N VAL A 25 8.46 2.47 12.26
CA VAL A 25 9.55 2.18 11.33
C VAL A 25 9.92 3.45 10.53
N ALA A 26 8.90 4.17 10.04
CA ALA A 26 9.00 5.45 9.33
C ALA A 26 9.95 5.41 8.12
N MET A 27 9.73 4.48 7.20
CA MET A 27 10.57 4.24 6.01
C MET A 27 9.79 4.45 4.70
N SER A 28 8.71 5.24 4.71
CA SER A 28 7.88 5.49 3.53
C SER A 28 8.67 6.17 2.39
N ASP A 29 9.69 6.97 2.72
CA ASP A 29 10.64 7.56 1.78
C ASP A 29 11.52 6.52 1.07
N GLU A 30 11.60 5.29 1.59
CA GLU A 30 12.42 4.22 1.03
C GLU A 30 11.68 3.32 0.02
N ILE A 31 10.40 3.57 -0.27
CA ILE A 31 9.63 2.75 -1.19
C ILE A 31 10.25 2.69 -2.59
N GLU A 32 10.80 3.80 -3.09
CA GLU A 32 11.52 3.80 -4.36
C GLU A 32 12.73 2.86 -4.31
N LYS A 33 13.51 2.89 -3.22
CA LYS A 33 14.67 2.01 -3.03
C LYS A 33 14.25 0.54 -2.91
N TYR A 34 13.13 0.26 -2.24
CA TYR A 34 12.55 -1.07 -2.11
C TYR A 34 12.12 -1.66 -3.46
N LEU A 35 11.51 -0.83 -4.31
CA LEU A 35 11.04 -1.23 -5.64
C LEU A 35 12.14 -1.25 -6.71
N ALA A 36 13.21 -0.47 -6.56
CA ALA A 36 14.31 -0.37 -7.51
C ALA A 36 14.93 -1.71 -7.97
N PRO A 37 15.18 -2.71 -7.09
CA PRO A 37 15.73 -4.00 -7.52
C PRO A 37 14.68 -4.93 -8.16
N PHE A 38 13.40 -4.56 -8.23
CA PHE A 38 12.37 -5.44 -8.75
C PHE A 38 12.43 -5.45 -10.28
N PRO A 39 12.45 -6.64 -10.93
CA PRO A 39 12.25 -6.70 -12.38
C PRO A 39 10.85 -6.18 -12.73
N ALA A 40 10.70 -5.62 -13.93
CA ALA A 40 9.44 -5.01 -14.38
C ALA A 40 8.22 -5.93 -14.19
N SER A 41 8.36 -7.23 -14.46
CA SER A 41 7.29 -8.22 -14.27
C SER A 41 6.87 -8.40 -12.81
N ARG A 42 7.81 -8.29 -11.86
CA ARG A 42 7.51 -8.36 -10.43
C ARG A 42 6.86 -7.07 -9.95
N ARG A 43 7.36 -5.91 -10.38
CA ARG A 43 6.77 -4.60 -10.04
C ARG A 43 5.32 -4.53 -10.55
N GLU A 44 5.07 -4.99 -11.77
CA GLU A 44 3.72 -5.07 -12.34
C GLU A 44 2.83 -6.05 -11.57
N ALA A 45 3.35 -7.20 -11.12
CA ALA A 45 2.58 -8.13 -10.29
C ALA A 45 2.16 -7.52 -8.94
N VAL A 46 3.04 -6.74 -8.29
CA VAL A 46 2.70 -6.00 -7.05
C VAL A 46 1.66 -4.93 -7.33
N ARG A 47 1.82 -4.17 -8.42
CA ARG A 47 0.85 -3.16 -8.85
C ARG A 47 -0.53 -3.79 -9.05
N GLN A 48 -0.63 -4.89 -9.78
CA GLN A 48 -1.90 -5.59 -10.04
C GLN A 48 -2.54 -6.16 -8.76
N GLU A 49 -1.74 -6.68 -7.84
CA GLU A 49 -2.23 -7.11 -6.51
C GLU A 49 -2.82 -5.91 -5.75
N PHE A 50 -2.14 -4.78 -5.76
CA PHE A 50 -2.61 -3.57 -5.08
C PHE A 50 -3.92 -3.08 -5.71
N GLU A 51 -3.98 -2.94 -7.04
CA GLU A 51 -5.20 -2.57 -7.77
C GLU A 51 -6.36 -3.52 -7.44
N LEU A 52 -6.10 -4.82 -7.38
CA LEU A 52 -7.11 -5.82 -7.00
C LEU A 52 -7.61 -5.58 -5.57
N GLN A 53 -6.73 -5.39 -4.60
CA GLN A 53 -7.13 -5.17 -3.21
C GLN A 53 -7.92 -3.87 -3.03
N LEU A 54 -7.57 -2.81 -3.76
CA LEU A 54 -8.34 -1.57 -3.79
C LEU A 54 -9.74 -1.79 -4.39
N LYS A 55 -9.82 -2.47 -5.54
CA LYS A 55 -11.07 -2.76 -6.25
C LYS A 55 -12.00 -3.66 -5.45
N GLU A 56 -11.45 -4.67 -4.77
CA GLU A 56 -12.20 -5.58 -3.93
C GLU A 56 -12.45 -5.04 -2.52
N HIS A 57 -12.13 -3.77 -2.28
CA HIS A 57 -12.38 -3.08 -1.02
C HIS A 57 -11.69 -3.71 0.20
N ARG A 58 -10.62 -4.49 -0.01
CA ARG A 58 -9.86 -5.23 1.02
C ARG A 58 -8.92 -4.35 1.85
N LEU A 59 -8.67 -3.12 1.41
CA LEU A 59 -7.84 -2.14 2.11
C LEU A 59 -8.72 -1.09 2.79
N GLY A 60 -9.07 -1.33 4.06
CA GLY A 60 -9.94 -0.48 4.88
C GLY A 60 -9.29 -0.04 6.19
N ALA A 61 -10.10 0.41 7.15
CA ALA A 61 -9.59 0.92 8.44
C ALA A 61 -8.79 -0.13 9.25
N THR A 62 -9.19 -1.41 9.14
CA THR A 62 -8.47 -2.53 9.80
C THR A 62 -7.07 -2.68 9.24
N GLU A 63 -6.93 -2.67 7.90
CA GLU A 63 -5.65 -2.78 7.22
C GLU A 63 -4.80 -1.54 7.46
N PHE A 64 -5.41 -0.35 7.49
CA PHE A 64 -4.70 0.89 7.82
C PHE A 64 -4.03 0.74 9.18
N ARG A 65 -4.78 0.28 10.21
CA ARG A 65 -4.22 0.03 11.53
C ARG A 65 -3.13 -1.03 11.54
N ARG A 66 -3.31 -2.08 10.76
CA ARG A 66 -2.31 -3.16 10.65
C ARG A 66 -0.98 -2.68 10.10
N PHE A 67 -0.99 -1.82 9.08
CA PHE A 67 0.21 -1.42 8.35
C PHE A 67 0.84 -0.13 8.87
N THR A 68 0.05 0.76 9.48
CA THR A 68 0.56 2.06 9.97
C THR A 68 0.76 2.11 11.48
N ALA A 69 0.30 1.08 12.21
CA ALA A 69 0.13 1.08 13.66
C ALA A 69 -0.83 2.16 14.21
N CYS A 70 -1.59 2.82 13.35
CA CYS A 70 -2.43 3.97 13.67
C CYS A 70 -3.91 3.70 13.35
N SER A 71 -4.86 4.33 14.05
CA SER A 71 -6.28 4.22 13.68
C SER A 71 -6.64 5.31 12.67
N ALA A 72 -7.24 4.96 11.54
CA ALA A 72 -7.76 5.96 10.60
C ALA A 72 -8.95 6.72 11.22
N ARG A 73 -9.22 7.95 10.75
CA ARG A 73 -10.40 8.73 11.14
C ARG A 73 -11.71 8.02 10.83
N ASP A 74 -11.80 7.47 9.63
CA ASP A 74 -12.92 6.68 9.15
C ASP A 74 -12.47 5.78 7.99
N GLU A 75 -13.39 4.91 7.56
CA GLU A 75 -13.18 3.96 6.47
C GLU A 75 -12.83 4.65 5.13
N LYS A 76 -13.39 5.84 4.89
CA LYS A 76 -13.13 6.59 3.65
C LYS A 76 -11.70 7.14 3.64
N THR A 77 -11.24 7.63 4.78
CA THR A 77 -9.90 8.18 4.99
C THR A 77 -8.85 7.07 4.89
N ALA A 78 -9.11 5.89 5.49
CA ALA A 78 -8.26 4.71 5.31
C ALA A 78 -8.12 4.32 3.83
N ARG A 79 -9.23 4.28 3.10
CA ARG A 79 -9.22 3.98 1.66
C ARG A 79 -8.49 5.03 0.84
N GLN A 80 -8.58 6.29 1.22
CA GLN A 80 -7.86 7.37 0.54
C GLN A 80 -6.35 7.22 0.72
N PHE A 81 -5.90 6.95 1.95
CA PHE A 81 -4.49 6.65 2.22
C PHE A 81 -3.94 5.57 1.28
N PHE A 82 -4.62 4.43 1.13
CA PHE A 82 -4.14 3.36 0.26
C PHE A 82 -4.11 3.73 -1.23
N LYS A 83 -4.99 4.64 -1.69
CA LYS A 83 -4.92 5.17 -3.06
C LYS A 83 -3.72 6.08 -3.23
N ASP A 84 -3.43 6.91 -2.23
CA ASP A 84 -2.30 7.84 -2.26
C ASP A 84 -0.97 7.06 -2.20
N VAL A 85 -0.90 5.99 -1.39
CA VAL A 85 0.24 5.06 -1.39
C VAL A 85 0.44 4.40 -2.76
N TYR A 86 -0.65 3.94 -3.39
CA TYR A 86 -0.59 3.35 -4.72
C TYR A 86 -0.07 4.36 -5.75
N ALA A 87 -0.58 5.61 -5.71
CA ALA A 87 -0.13 6.68 -6.60
C ALA A 87 1.36 7.01 -6.40
N TYR A 88 1.81 7.11 -5.14
CA TYR A 88 3.21 7.32 -4.80
C TYR A 88 4.12 6.20 -5.35
N ALA A 89 3.74 4.94 -5.12
CA ALA A 89 4.56 3.79 -5.50
C ALA A 89 4.65 3.52 -7.02
N PHE A 90 3.58 3.82 -7.77
CA PHE A 90 3.44 3.38 -9.17
C PHE A 90 3.12 4.47 -10.19
N GLU A 91 2.63 5.64 -9.76
CA GLU A 91 2.12 6.68 -10.65
C GLU A 91 2.87 8.02 -10.50
N GLY A 92 3.90 8.07 -9.65
CA GLY A 92 4.67 9.30 -9.38
C GLY A 92 3.90 10.32 -8.53
N GLY A 93 2.96 9.85 -7.70
CA GLY A 93 2.26 10.66 -6.72
C GLY A 93 3.19 11.15 -5.58
N GLU A 94 2.66 12.01 -4.72
CA GLU A 94 3.37 12.49 -3.53
C GLU A 94 3.35 11.45 -2.40
N GLU A 95 4.40 11.45 -1.56
CA GLU A 95 4.48 10.58 -0.40
C GLU A 95 3.37 10.95 0.62
N PRO A 96 2.50 9.99 1.02
CA PRO A 96 1.44 10.28 1.98
C PRO A 96 1.97 10.27 3.42
N ASP A 97 1.76 11.35 4.16
CA ASP A 97 1.99 11.40 5.61
C ASP A 97 0.81 10.73 6.35
N VAL A 98 1.08 9.63 7.06
CA VAL A 98 0.10 8.89 7.87
C VAL A 98 -0.69 9.81 8.82
N ARG A 99 -0.05 10.89 9.31
CA ARG A 99 -0.66 11.85 10.24
C ARG A 99 -1.85 12.60 9.65
N ASP A 100 -1.91 12.72 8.33
CA ASP A 100 -3.03 13.37 7.64
C ASP A 100 -4.30 12.50 7.65
N TYR A 101 -4.15 11.20 7.88
CA TYR A 101 -5.20 10.20 7.78
C TYR A 101 -5.63 9.61 9.13
N TRP A 102 -4.77 9.66 10.15
CA TRP A 102 -5.09 9.08 11.46
C TRP A 102 -6.04 9.93 12.30
N ASN A 103 -6.75 9.27 13.20
CA ASN A 103 -7.54 9.90 14.24
C ASN A 103 -6.63 10.20 15.44
N ARG A 104 -6.59 11.45 15.87
CA ARG A 104 -5.69 11.94 16.91
C ARG A 104 -6.31 11.82 18.29
#